data_AF-A0A367ZPA8-F1
#
_entry.id   AF-A0A367ZPA8-F1
#
_cell.length_a   1.000
_cell.length_b   1.000
_cell.length_c   1.000
_cell.angle_alpha   90.00
_cell.angle_beta   90.00
_cell.angle_gamma   90.00
#
_symmetry.space_group_name_H-M   'P 1'
#
loop_
_entity.id
_entity.type
_entity.pdbx_description
1 polymer ?
#
loop_
_entity_poly.entity_id
_entity_poly.type
_entity_poly.pdbx_seq_one_letter_code
_entity_poly.pdbx_strand_id
1 'polypeptide(L)' 'MLFMRYAIDVLFLDQQNVVVAAYSHLRPWIGLTRWHGDARSALELPAGTIRQHGLAPGDGIRLTAGSLHDRPQPRNQS' A
#
# COMPACT_ATOMS: atom_id res chain seq x y z
N MET A 1 -10.89 -6.20 -8.44
CA MET A 1 -10.64 -6.71 -7.07
C MET A 1 -11.88 -7.45 -6.59
N LEU A 2 -11.77 -8.74 -6.27
CA LEU A 2 -12.86 -9.52 -5.69
C LEU A 2 -12.51 -9.79 -4.22
N PHE A 3 -13.50 -9.81 -3.31
CA PHE A 3 -13.37 -10.20 -1.89
C PHE A 3 -12.84 -9.18 -0.85
N MET A 4 -12.71 -7.89 -1.17
CA MET A 4 -12.33 -6.89 -0.16
C MET A 4 -13.55 -6.38 0.63
N ARG A 5 -13.44 -6.30 1.96
CA ARG A 5 -14.51 -5.78 2.84
C ARG A 5 -14.50 -4.25 3.00
N TYR A 6 -13.35 -3.61 2.76
CA TYR A 6 -13.14 -2.18 2.96
C TYR A 6 -12.42 -1.56 1.77
N ALA A 7 -12.51 -0.24 1.63
CA ALA A 7 -11.73 0.48 0.63
C ALA A 7 -10.25 0.43 0.99
N ILE A 8 -9.39 0.36 -0.02
CA ILE A 8 -7.93 0.37 0.13
C ILE A 8 -7.30 1.35 -0.83
N ASP A 9 -6.06 1.73 -0.55
CA ASP A 9 -5.18 2.39 -1.50
C ASP A 9 -4.25 1.33 -2.10
N VAL A 10 -3.92 1.44 -3.40
CA VAL A 10 -2.99 0.52 -4.06
C VAL A 10 -1.96 1.27 -4.89
N LEU A 11 -0.70 0.88 -4.72
CA LEU A 11 0.39 1.26 -5.62
C LEU A 11 0.79 0.06 -6.47
N PHE A 12 0.94 0.27 -7.77
CA PHE A 12 1.60 -0.69 -8.65
C PHE A 12 3.05 -0.30 -8.79
N LEU A 13 3.95 -1.26 -8.61
CA LEU A 13 5.40 -1.05 -8.62
C LEU A 13 6.05 -1.81 -9.77
N ASP A 14 7.11 -1.26 -10.37
CA ASP A 14 7.96 -1.96 -11.34
C ASP A 14 9.00 -2.89 -10.68
N GLN A 15 9.94 -3.40 -11.47
CA GLN A 15 11.03 -4.27 -11.00
C GLN A 15 11.99 -3.59 -10.01
N GLN A 16 12.07 -2.26 -10.04
CA GLN A 16 12.94 -1.44 -9.19
C GLN A 16 12.20 -0.90 -7.97
N ASN A 17 10.95 -1.33 -7.74
CA ASN A 17 10.03 -0.81 -6.73
C ASN A 17 9.68 0.68 -6.91
N VAL A 18 9.71 1.17 -8.14
CA VAL A 18 9.21 2.51 -8.49
C VAL A 18 7.72 2.42 -8.76
N VAL A 19 6.96 3.37 -8.23
CA VAL A 19 5.52 3.47 -8.46
C VAL A 19 5.26 3.77 -9.94
N VAL A 20 4.55 2.87 -10.62
CA VAL A 20 4.08 3.08 -12.01
C VAL A 20 2.62 3.53 -12.05
N ALA A 21 1.85 3.24 -11.01
CA ALA A 21 0.49 3.77 -10.84
C ALA A 21 0.07 3.80 -9.37
N ALA A 22 -0.75 4.80 -9.03
CA ALA A 22 -1.32 4.97 -7.70
C ALA A 22 -2.84 5.11 -7.81
N TYR A 23 -3.57 4.32 -7.02
CA TYR A 23 -5.02 4.37 -6.96
C TYR A 23 -5.46 4.54 -5.51
N SER A 24 -5.99 5.71 -5.19
CA SER A 24 -6.57 5.99 -3.88
C SER A 24 -8.02 5.50 -3.80
N HIS A 25 -8.40 4.97 -2.64
CA HIS A 25 -9.78 4.69 -2.26
C HIS A 25 -10.50 3.73 -3.21
N LEU A 26 -9.81 2.65 -3.63
CA LEU A 26 -10.40 1.59 -4.42
C LEU A 26 -11.53 0.91 -3.65
N ARG A 27 -12.74 0.99 -4.23
CA ARG A 27 -13.96 0.56 -3.57
C ARG A 27 -14.07 -0.97 -3.58
N PRO A 28 -14.63 -1.58 -2.52
CA PRO A 28 -14.98 -3.00 -2.48
C PRO A 28 -15.77 -3.43 -3.73
N TRP A 29 -15.44 -4.60 -4.29
CA TRP A 29 -16.16 -5.29 -5.37
C TRP A 29 -16.17 -4.61 -6.75
N ILE A 30 -16.18 -3.28 -6.80
CA ILE A 30 -16.27 -2.47 -8.03
C ILE A 30 -14.97 -1.72 -8.36
N GLY A 31 -13.96 -1.80 -7.48
CA GLY A 31 -12.64 -1.25 -7.72
C GLY A 31 -12.01 -1.89 -8.96
N LEU A 32 -11.92 -1.08 -10.03
CA LEU A 32 -11.26 -1.41 -11.29
C LEU A 32 -9.96 -0.62 -11.38
N THR A 33 -8.88 -1.34 -11.64
CA THR A 33 -7.60 -0.75 -12.01
C THR A 33 -7.38 -1.00 -13.49
N ARG A 34 -6.70 -0.07 -14.18
CA ARG A 34 -6.18 -0.36 -15.52
C ARG A 34 -5.11 -1.45 -15.42
N TRP A 35 -4.97 -2.25 -16.48
CA TRP A 35 -3.82 -3.12 -16.63
C TRP A 35 -2.55 -2.27 -16.82
N HIS A 36 -1.51 -2.59 -16.06
CA HIS A 36 -0.22 -1.90 -16.08
C HIS A 36 0.85 -2.93 -16.41
N GLY A 37 1.26 -3.02 -17.67
CA GLY A 37 2.19 -4.06 -18.15
C GLY A 37 3.58 -3.99 -17.52
N ASP A 38 3.99 -2.79 -17.08
CA ASP A 38 5.27 -2.56 -16.43
C ASP A 38 5.24 -2.88 -14.93
N ALA A 39 4.04 -3.06 -14.36
CA ALA A 39 3.88 -3.42 -12.96
C ALA A 39 4.28 -4.88 -12.72
N ARG A 40 5.07 -5.10 -11.67
CA ARG A 40 5.51 -6.42 -11.20
C ARG A 40 4.95 -6.80 -9.85
N SER A 41 4.54 -5.82 -9.06
CA SER A 41 3.91 -6.04 -7.77
C SER A 41 2.84 -4.97 -7.49
N ALA A 42 1.94 -5.29 -6.56
CA ALA A 42 0.96 -4.37 -6.03
C ALA A 42 1.16 -4.27 -4.52
N LEU A 43 1.28 -3.03 -4.01
CA LEU A 43 1.34 -2.74 -2.59
C LEU A 43 -0.03 -2.22 -2.15
N GLU A 44 -0.73 -3.04 -1.36
CA GLU A 44 -2.02 -2.71 -0.77
C GLU A 44 -1.81 -1.99 0.57
N LEU A 45 -2.53 -0.88 0.75
CA LEU A 45 -2.40 0.03 1.87
C LEU A 45 -3.78 0.37 2.45
N PRO A 46 -3.86 0.78 3.73
CA PRO A 46 -5.07 1.37 4.27
C PRO A 46 -5.56 2.53 3.39
N ALA A 47 -6.88 2.67 3.25
CA ALA A 47 -7.43 3.78 2.48
C ALA A 47 -6.98 5.14 3.05
N GLY A 48 -6.55 6.03 2.16
CA GLY A 48 -6.07 7.36 2.50
C GLY A 48 -4.55 7.47 2.68
N THR A 49 -3.80 6.35 2.75
CA THR A 49 -2.33 6.39 2.87
C THR A 49 -1.67 7.13 1.71
N ILE A 50 -2.13 6.96 0.47
CA ILE A 50 -1.58 7.68 -0.70
C ILE A 50 -1.73 9.19 -0.52
N ARG A 51 -2.91 9.64 -0.12
CA ARG A 51 -3.19 11.07 0.08
C ARG A 51 -2.41 11.64 1.27
N GLN A 52 -2.29 10.87 2.34
CA GLN A 52 -1.58 11.28 3.55
C GLN A 52 -0.09 11.49 3.28
N HIS A 53 0.52 10.65 2.44
CA HIS A 53 1.96 10.67 2.18
C HIS A 53 2.34 11.29 0.83
N GLY A 54 1.37 11.73 0.03
CA GLY A 54 1.62 12.35 -1.27
C GLY A 54 2.20 11.40 -2.31
N LEU A 55 1.88 10.10 -2.23
CA LEU A 55 2.49 9.07 -3.07
C LEU A 55 2.00 9.19 -4.52
N ALA A 56 2.94 9.12 -5.47
CA ALA A 56 2.69 9.32 -6.89
C ALA A 56 3.57 8.44 -7.77
N PRO A 57 3.24 8.25 -9.06
CA PRO A 57 4.13 7.60 -10.01
C PRO A 57 5.51 8.28 -10.07
N GLY A 58 6.56 7.47 -10.10
CA GLY A 58 7.96 7.91 -10.01
C GLY A 58 8.57 7.82 -8.60
N ASP A 59 7.75 7.68 -7.56
CA ASP A 59 8.26 7.49 -6.21
C ASP A 59 8.93 6.12 -6.04
N GLY A 60 10.06 6.08 -5.33
CA GLY A 60 10.75 4.84 -4.99
C GLY A 60 10.30 4.29 -3.64
N ILE A 61 9.83 3.04 -3.62
CA ILE A 61 9.42 2.36 -2.40
C ILE A 61 10.54 1.43 -1.92
N ARG A 62 10.91 1.56 -0.64
CA ARG A 62 11.83 0.63 0.02
C ARG A 62 11.08 -0.21 1.02
N LEU A 63 11.07 -1.52 0.80
CA LEU A 63 10.55 -2.50 1.74
C LEU A 63 11.69 -2.95 2.67
N THR A 64 11.53 -2.70 3.96
CA THR A 64 12.42 -3.19 5.02
C THR A 64 11.69 -4.21 5.86
N ALA A 65 12.40 -5.27 6.29
CA ALA A 65 11.84 -6.20 7.25
C ALA A 65 11.58 -5.47 8.57
N GLY A 66 10.32 -5.44 9.00
CA GLY A 66 9.99 -4.97 10.34
C GLY A 66 10.50 -5.98 11.37
N SER A 67 11.32 -5.52 12.32
CA SER A 67 11.64 -6.31 13.51
C SER A 67 10.33 -6.51 14.29
N LEU A 68 9.80 -7.73 14.34
CA LEU A 68 8.56 -8.08 15.06
C LEU A 68 8.62 -7.88 16.59
N HIS A 69 9.59 -7.13 17.12
CA HIS A 69 9.91 -7.04 18.55
C HIS A 69 9.66 -5.68 19.24
N ASP A 70 9.17 -4.65 18.53
CA ASP A 70 8.93 -3.35 19.17
C ASP A 70 7.47 -3.20 19.67
N ARG A 71 7.02 -4.14 20.52
CA ARG A 71 5.83 -3.89 21.35
C ARG A 71 6.28 -3.13 22.61
N PRO A 72 5.72 -1.95 22.94
CA PRO A 72 5.98 -1.33 24.22
C PRO A 72 5.56 -2.30 25.33
N GLN A 73 6.54 -2.67 26.17
CA GLN A 73 6.33 -3.52 27.33
C GLN A 73 5.28 -2.85 28.25
N PRO A 74 4.23 -3.58 28.70
CA PRO A 74 3.26 -2.99 29.60
C PRO A 74 3.98 -2.53 30.87
N ARG A 75 3.90 -1.22 31.15
CA ARG A 75 4.37 -0.64 32.40
C ARG A 75 3.56 -1.26 33.52
N ASN A 76 4.13 -2.26 34.18
CA ASN A 76 3.64 -2.77 35.45
C ASN A 76 3.85 -1.65 36.48
N GLN A 77 2.78 -0.91 36.78
CA GLN A 77 2.78 0.04 37.89
C GLN A 77 2.68 -0.76 39.18
N SER A 78 3.64 -0.52 40.07
CA SER A 78 3.69 -1.05 41.43
C SER A 78 2.68 -0.35 42.34
#